data_AF-G8SCQ7-F1
#
_entry.id   AF-G8SCQ7-F1
#
_cell.length_a   1.000
_cell.length_b   1.000
_cell.length_c   1.000
_cell.angle_alpha   90.00
_cell.angle_beta   90.00
_cell.angle_gamma   90.00
#
_symmetry.space_group_name_H-M   'P 1'
#
loop_
_entity.id
_entity.type
_entity.pdbx_description
1 polymer ?
#
loop_
_entity_poly.entity_id
_entity_poly.type
_entity_poly.pdbx_seq_one_letter_code
_entity_poly.pdbx_strand_id
1 'polypeptide(L)'
;MQAALRMRDEEQTGHAELILGTRASRVGWAAGHLLFVLLGPVVALAVEGLLAGLAFGEPGRVPAASLAQAPAVWVLGAIAVLLVGALPRHSAAAWGSVAICLLVLLVGGLLGMPQWVLDISPFTHVPQLPAAGFTVVPEIVLILIAALLSGAGLTALRRRDIPA
;
A
#
# COMPACT_ATOMS: atom_id res chain seq x y z
N MET A 1 -4.61 2.02 -1.73
CA MET A 1 -4.90 2.30 -3.17
C MET A 1 -5.76 3.53 -3.36
N GLN A 2 -7.04 3.49 -2.97
CA GLN A 2 -7.97 4.60 -3.22
C GLN A 2 -7.50 5.94 -2.64
N ALA A 3 -6.97 5.96 -1.41
CA ALA A 3 -6.40 7.17 -0.82
C ALA A 3 -5.29 7.79 -1.67
N ALA A 4 -4.46 6.99 -2.35
CA ALA A 4 -3.44 7.53 -3.25
C ALA A 4 -4.06 8.03 -4.57
N LEU A 5 -5.00 7.28 -5.15
CA LEU A 5 -5.68 7.64 -6.40
C LEU A 5 -6.55 8.89 -6.26
N ARG A 6 -7.01 9.21 -5.04
CA ARG A 6 -7.74 10.45 -4.75
C ARG A 6 -6.95 11.70 -5.14
N MET A 7 -5.62 11.68 -5.03
CA MET A 7 -4.77 12.77 -5.54
C MET A 7 -5.00 13.01 -7.04
N ARG A 8 -5.13 11.93 -7.83
CA ARG A 8 -5.39 12.05 -9.27
C ARG A 8 -6.78 12.59 -9.56
N ASP A 9 -7.78 12.15 -8.79
CA ASP A 9 -9.15 12.65 -8.88
C ASP A 9 -9.19 14.15 -8.60
N GLU A 10 -8.53 14.61 -7.53
CA GLU A 10 -8.44 16.03 -7.17
C GLU A 10 -7.74 16.89 -8.24
N GLU A 11 -6.75 16.34 -8.94
CA GLU A 11 -6.16 17.00 -10.11
C GLU A 11 -7.13 17.11 -11.28
N GLN A 12 -7.98 16.12 -11.50
CA GLN A 12 -8.93 16.11 -12.62
C GLN A 12 -10.14 17.00 -12.37
N THR A 13 -10.51 17.20 -11.10
CA THR A 13 -11.64 18.05 -10.72
C THR A 13 -11.25 19.49 -10.38
N GLY A 14 -9.98 19.87 -10.54
CA GLY A 14 -9.46 21.21 -10.21
C GLY A 14 -9.32 21.49 -8.70
N HIS A 15 -9.63 20.53 -7.82
CA HIS A 15 -9.47 20.70 -6.37
C HIS A 15 -8.00 20.87 -5.97
N ALA A 16 -7.09 20.18 -6.67
CA ALA A 16 -5.67 20.33 -6.44
C ALA A 16 -5.18 21.76 -6.72
N GLU A 17 -5.72 22.42 -7.75
CA GLU A 17 -5.39 23.81 -8.08
C GLU A 17 -5.82 24.77 -6.94
N LEU A 18 -7.04 24.60 -6.42
CA LEU A 18 -7.55 25.40 -5.30
C LEU A 18 -6.67 25.27 -4.04
N ILE A 19 -6.22 24.06 -3.71
CA ILE A 19 -5.37 23.82 -2.54
C ILE A 19 -3.98 24.41 -2.77
N LEU A 20 -3.40 24.21 -3.95
CA LEU A 20 -2.05 24.68 -4.27
C LEU A 20 -1.97 26.17 -4.56
N GLY A 21 -3.10 26.84 -4.79
CA GLY A 21 -3.22 28.30 -4.77
C GLY A 21 -3.08 28.93 -3.38
N THR A 22 -3.10 28.11 -2.31
CA THR A 22 -2.81 28.56 -0.94
C THR A 22 -1.31 28.46 -0.61
N ARG A 23 -0.94 28.53 0.68
CA ARG A 23 0.45 28.28 1.13
C ARG A 23 0.83 26.79 1.15
N ALA A 24 -0.07 25.88 0.77
CA ALA A 24 0.21 24.45 0.77
C ALA A 24 1.28 24.09 -0.28
N SER A 25 2.24 23.24 0.09
CA SER A 25 3.18 22.67 -0.87
C SER A 25 2.59 21.42 -1.53
N ARG A 26 3.04 21.09 -2.75
CA ARG A 26 2.69 19.85 -3.47
C ARG A 26 2.91 18.60 -2.61
N VAL A 27 3.97 18.61 -1.80
CA VAL A 27 4.33 17.51 -0.91
C VAL A 27 3.45 17.48 0.33
N GLY A 28 3.13 18.64 0.91
CA GLY A 28 2.21 18.72 2.04
C GLY A 28 0.82 18.18 1.68
N TRP A 29 0.33 18.53 0.49
CA TRP A 29 -0.92 17.98 -0.05
C TRP A 29 -0.86 16.45 -0.26
N ALA A 30 0.20 15.95 -0.89
CA ALA A 30 0.39 14.51 -1.09
C ALA A 30 0.62 13.74 0.22
N ALA A 31 1.28 14.35 1.20
CA ALA A 31 1.50 13.77 2.52
C ALA A 31 0.19 13.54 3.28
N GLY A 32 -0.80 14.42 3.11
CA GLY A 32 -2.15 14.21 3.65
C GLY A 32 -2.78 12.92 3.14
N HIS A 33 -2.62 12.61 1.86
CA HIS A 33 -3.08 11.35 1.27
C HIS A 33 -2.24 10.15 1.71
N LEU A 34 -0.91 10.32 1.77
CA LEU A 34 0.01 9.28 2.22
C LEU A 34 -0.30 8.84 3.66
N LEU A 35 -0.74 9.76 4.52
CA LEU A 35 -1.19 9.43 5.88
C LEU A 35 -2.31 8.38 5.85
N PHE A 36 -3.32 8.53 4.99
CA PHE A 36 -4.40 7.56 4.84
C PHE A 36 -3.94 6.26 4.17
N VAL A 37 -2.96 6.33 3.26
CA VAL A 37 -2.34 5.14 2.67
C VAL A 37 -1.64 4.29 3.75
N LEU A 38 -1.05 4.93 4.76
CA LEU A 38 -0.34 4.24 5.84
C LEU A 38 -1.30 3.80 6.97
N LEU A 39 -2.12 4.72 7.48
CA LEU A 39 -2.97 4.47 8.65
C LEU A 39 -4.24 3.68 8.31
N GLY A 40 -4.83 3.88 7.12
CA GLY A 40 -6.07 3.21 6.73
C GLY A 40 -5.96 1.68 6.82
N PRO A 41 -4.94 1.05 6.21
CA PRO A 41 -4.70 -0.39 6.34
C PRO A 41 -4.45 -0.84 7.78
N VAL A 42 -3.69 -0.08 8.58
CA VAL A 42 -3.40 -0.44 9.97
C VAL A 42 -4.68 -0.49 10.79
N VAL A 43 -5.55 0.50 10.65
CA VAL A 43 -6.86 0.52 11.34
C VAL A 43 -7.72 -0.65 10.88
N ALA A 44 -7.79 -0.91 9.57
CA ALA A 44 -8.58 -2.02 9.04
C ALA A 44 -8.08 -3.38 9.55
N LEU A 45 -6.77 -3.63 9.52
CA LEU A 45 -6.14 -4.85 10.02
C LEU A 45 -6.27 -5.01 11.54
N ALA A 46 -6.19 -3.90 12.29
CA ALA A 46 -6.39 -3.94 13.74
C ALA A 46 -7.82 -4.34 14.10
N VAL A 47 -8.81 -3.78 13.40
CA VAL A 47 -10.22 -4.11 13.61
C VAL A 47 -10.52 -5.55 13.18
N GLU A 48 -10.06 -5.96 12.00
CA GLU A 48 -10.21 -7.32 11.49
C GLU A 48 -9.59 -8.34 12.43
N GLY A 49 -8.33 -8.15 12.80
CA GLY A 49 -7.62 -9.03 13.72
C GLY A 49 -8.23 -9.08 15.11
N LEU A 50 -8.74 -7.96 15.64
CA LEU A 50 -9.43 -7.93 16.94
C LEU A 50 -10.74 -8.72 16.89
N LEU A 51 -11.56 -8.51 15.87
CA LEU A 51 -12.83 -9.24 15.72
C LEU A 51 -12.59 -10.73 15.54
N ALA A 52 -11.63 -11.12 14.70
CA ALA A 52 -11.24 -12.51 14.51
C ALA A 52 -10.67 -13.11 15.80
N GLY A 53 -9.78 -12.39 16.50
CA GLY A 53 -9.19 -12.84 17.76
C GLY A 53 -10.24 -13.08 18.84
N LEU A 54 -11.25 -12.21 18.94
CA LEU A 54 -12.37 -12.40 19.87
C LEU A 54 -13.23 -13.61 19.47
N ALA A 55 -13.50 -13.80 18.18
CA ALA A 55 -14.30 -14.92 17.68
C ALA A 55 -13.62 -16.29 17.89
N PHE A 56 -12.30 -16.35 17.77
CA PHE A 56 -11.52 -17.59 17.90
C PHE A 56 -10.90 -17.78 19.29
N GLY A 57 -11.14 -16.88 20.25
CA GLY A 57 -10.59 -16.98 21.61
C GLY A 57 -9.09 -16.68 21.73
N GLU A 58 -8.52 -15.98 20.75
CA GLU A 58 -7.10 -15.62 20.64
C GLU A 58 -6.91 -14.10 20.51
N PRO A 59 -7.36 -13.29 21.50
CA PRO A 59 -7.42 -11.82 21.41
C PRO A 59 -6.05 -11.12 21.39
N GLY A 60 -4.94 -11.87 21.54
CA GLY A 60 -3.58 -11.33 21.41
C GLY A 60 -2.90 -11.74 20.12
N ARG A 61 -2.85 -13.05 19.83
CA ARG A 61 -2.07 -13.62 18.72
C ARG A 61 -2.65 -13.28 17.35
N VAL A 62 -3.97 -13.32 17.19
CA VAL A 62 -4.64 -13.05 15.90
C VAL A 62 -4.54 -11.57 15.50
N PRO A 63 -4.77 -10.58 16.40
CA PRO A 63 -4.51 -9.18 16.07
C PRO A 63 -3.06 -8.90 15.69
N ALA A 64 -2.10 -9.49 16.41
CA ALA A 64 -0.68 -9.30 16.10
C ALA A 64 -0.31 -9.87 14.72
N ALA A 65 -0.84 -11.05 14.37
CA ALA A 65 -0.68 -11.64 13.05
C ALA A 65 -1.28 -10.77 11.94
N SER A 66 -2.46 -10.19 12.20
CA SER A 66 -3.15 -9.32 11.25
C SER A 66 -2.35 -8.04 10.98
N LEU A 67 -1.80 -7.42 12.04
CA LEU A 67 -0.96 -6.22 11.92
C LEU A 67 0.37 -6.49 11.18
N ALA A 68 0.92 -7.70 11.23
CA ALA A 68 2.11 -8.07 10.46
C ALA A 68 1.88 -7.99 8.94
N GLN A 69 0.63 -7.98 8.46
CA GLN A 69 0.35 -7.79 7.03
C GLN A 69 0.55 -6.33 6.56
N ALA A 70 0.69 -5.36 7.49
CA ALA A 70 0.69 -3.94 7.15
C ALA A 70 1.79 -3.54 6.14
N PRO A 71 3.06 -3.98 6.28
CA PRO A 71 4.10 -3.62 5.31
C PRO A 71 3.84 -4.14 3.90
N ALA A 72 3.27 -5.33 3.75
CA ALA A 72 2.87 -5.84 2.44
C ALA A 72 1.77 -4.98 1.80
N VAL A 73 0.78 -4.55 2.57
CA VAL A 73 -0.28 -3.64 2.08
C VAL A 73 0.29 -2.26 1.72
N TRP A 74 1.25 -1.76 2.48
CA TRP A 74 1.91 -0.48 2.19
C TRP A 74 2.67 -0.50 0.87
N VAL A 75 3.29 -1.62 0.47
CA VAL A 75 3.92 -1.75 -0.85
C VAL A 75 2.91 -1.48 -1.96
N LEU A 76 1.70 -2.05 -1.90
CA LEU A 76 0.66 -1.79 -2.89
C LEU A 76 0.26 -0.31 -2.90
N GLY A 77 0.05 0.28 -1.72
CA GLY A 77 -0.23 1.70 -1.56
C GLY A 77 0.87 2.59 -2.17
N ALA A 78 2.13 2.23 -1.97
CA ALA A 78 3.29 2.95 -2.47
C ALA A 78 3.44 2.84 -4.00
N ILE A 79 3.05 1.71 -4.61
CA ILE A 79 2.94 1.60 -6.07
C ILE A 79 1.93 2.62 -6.61
N ALA A 80 0.78 2.79 -5.95
CA ALA A 80 -0.19 3.81 -6.36
C ALA A 80 0.37 5.23 -6.21
N VAL A 81 1.08 5.52 -5.11
CA VAL A 81 1.75 6.82 -4.91
C VAL A 81 2.80 7.08 -6.00
N LEU A 82 3.60 6.07 -6.34
CA LEU A 82 4.59 6.15 -7.43
C LEU A 82 3.91 6.46 -8.76
N LEU A 83 2.88 5.70 -9.13
CA LEU A 83 2.19 5.87 -10.41
C LEU A 83 1.45 7.20 -10.47
N VAL A 84 0.80 7.63 -9.39
CA VAL A 84 0.18 8.96 -9.34
C VAL A 84 1.25 10.05 -9.50
N GLY A 85 2.40 9.93 -8.86
CA GLY A 85 3.47 10.94 -8.95
C GLY A 85 4.16 10.99 -10.31
N ALA A 86 4.53 9.84 -10.87
CA ALA A 86 5.34 9.73 -12.09
C ALA A 86 4.54 9.61 -13.39
N LEU A 87 3.40 8.92 -13.37
CA LEU A 87 2.59 8.58 -14.55
C LEU A 87 1.09 8.78 -14.26
N PRO A 88 0.63 10.01 -13.93
CA PRO A 88 -0.72 10.27 -13.43
C PRO A 88 -1.85 9.78 -14.34
N ARG A 89 -1.62 9.76 -15.67
CA ARG A 89 -2.59 9.26 -16.66
C ARG A 89 -2.83 7.74 -16.56
N HIS A 90 -1.88 7.00 -15.99
CA HIS A 90 -1.93 5.54 -15.83
C HIS A 90 -2.04 5.13 -14.36
N SER A 91 -2.38 6.05 -13.46
CA SER A 91 -2.43 5.77 -12.02
C SER A 91 -3.40 4.64 -11.67
N ALA A 92 -4.50 4.49 -12.42
CA ALA A 92 -5.45 3.39 -12.26
C ALA A 92 -4.81 2.01 -12.45
N ALA A 93 -3.72 1.89 -13.22
CA ALA A 93 -2.98 0.64 -13.39
C ALA A 93 -2.38 0.12 -12.07
N ALA A 94 -2.32 0.95 -11.03
CA ALA A 94 -1.91 0.52 -9.70
C ALA A 94 -2.79 -0.63 -9.17
N TRP A 95 -4.09 -0.68 -9.52
CA TRP A 95 -4.97 -1.80 -9.17
C TRP A 95 -4.51 -3.15 -9.73
N GLY A 96 -3.69 -3.14 -10.80
CA GLY A 96 -3.06 -4.33 -11.34
C GLY A 96 -2.21 -5.06 -10.30
N SER A 97 -1.56 -4.35 -9.36
CA SER A 97 -0.77 -5.01 -8.30
C SER A 97 -1.65 -5.82 -7.35
N VAL A 98 -2.84 -5.31 -7.02
CA VAL A 98 -3.86 -6.04 -6.22
C VAL A 98 -4.33 -7.28 -7.00
N ALA A 99 -4.66 -7.11 -8.28
CA ALA A 99 -5.10 -8.21 -9.13
C ALA A 99 -4.05 -9.33 -9.24
N ILE A 100 -2.77 -8.96 -9.40
CA ILE A 100 -1.64 -9.90 -9.41
C ILE A 100 -1.54 -10.64 -8.08
N CYS A 101 -1.61 -9.94 -6.93
CA CYS A 101 -1.54 -10.58 -5.62
C CYS A 101 -2.71 -11.56 -5.41
N LEU A 102 -3.92 -11.18 -5.81
CA LEU A 102 -5.09 -12.06 -5.75
C LEU A 102 -4.94 -13.28 -6.67
N LEU A 103 -4.42 -13.10 -7.88
CA LEU A 103 -4.17 -14.21 -8.81
C LEU A 103 -3.14 -15.20 -8.22
N VAL A 104 -2.03 -14.68 -7.69
CA VAL A 104 -0.99 -15.49 -7.03
C VAL A 104 -1.58 -16.23 -5.82
N LEU A 105 -2.37 -15.55 -4.99
CA LEU A 105 -3.02 -16.12 -3.82
C LEU A 105 -3.98 -17.27 -4.17
N LEU A 106 -4.83 -17.06 -5.19
CA LEU A 106 -5.88 -18.01 -5.54
C LEU A 106 -5.39 -19.19 -6.37
N VAL A 107 -4.39 -18.97 -7.24
CA VAL A 107 -4.04 -19.95 -8.29
C VAL A 107 -2.55 -20.24 -8.39
N GLY A 108 -1.68 -19.44 -7.77
CA GLY A 108 -0.23 -19.55 -7.93
C GLY A 108 0.33 -20.92 -7.52
N GLY A 109 -0.09 -21.43 -6.37
CA GLY A 109 0.27 -22.78 -5.91
C GLY A 109 -0.36 -23.90 -6.74
N LEU A 110 -1.61 -23.72 -7.19
CA LEU A 110 -2.35 -24.72 -7.97
C LEU A 110 -1.76 -24.92 -9.37
N LEU A 111 -1.26 -23.85 -9.99
CA LEU A 111 -0.63 -23.89 -11.31
C LEU A 111 0.82 -24.36 -11.28
N GLY A 112 1.37 -24.67 -10.09
CA GLY A 112 2.77 -25.06 -9.95
C GLY A 112 3.74 -23.98 -10.43
N MET A 113 3.36 -22.71 -10.29
CA MET A 113 4.22 -21.60 -10.74
C MET A 113 5.57 -21.63 -10.03
N PRO A 114 6.67 -21.24 -10.73
CA PRO A 114 7.98 -21.20 -10.11
C PRO A 114 7.99 -20.16 -8.97
N GLN A 115 8.75 -20.42 -7.91
CA GLN A 115 8.73 -19.61 -6.68
C GLN A 115 8.99 -18.13 -6.93
N TRP A 116 9.90 -17.78 -7.86
CA TRP A 116 10.18 -16.39 -8.20
C TRP A 116 8.95 -15.61 -8.69
N VAL A 117 7.94 -16.28 -9.27
CA VAL A 117 6.67 -15.65 -9.66
C VAL A 117 5.78 -15.41 -8.45
N LEU A 118 5.74 -16.35 -7.51
CA LEU A 118 4.98 -16.20 -6.27
C LEU A 118 5.58 -15.08 -5.42
N ASP A 119 6.90 -14.98 -5.39
CA ASP A 119 7.68 -13.97 -4.65
C ASP A 119 7.52 -12.54 -5.20
N ILE A 120 6.85 -12.35 -6.34
CA ILE A 120 6.42 -11.02 -6.79
C ILE A 120 5.38 -10.44 -5.82
N SER A 121 4.57 -11.31 -5.20
CA SER A 121 3.60 -10.86 -4.21
C SER A 121 4.31 -10.50 -2.89
N PRO A 122 4.15 -9.26 -2.38
CA PRO A 122 4.71 -8.90 -1.08
C PRO A 122 4.12 -9.74 0.07
N PHE A 123 2.95 -10.35 -0.14
CA PHE A 123 2.30 -11.19 0.87
C PHE A 123 2.99 -12.56 1.07
N THR A 124 3.81 -13.04 0.12
CA THR A 124 4.58 -14.27 0.36
C THR A 124 5.72 -14.07 1.37
N HIS A 125 6.11 -12.82 1.59
CA HIS A 125 7.19 -12.44 2.50
C HIS A 125 6.69 -12.15 3.92
N VAL A 126 5.38 -12.13 4.14
CA VAL A 126 4.79 -11.89 5.46
C VAL A 126 4.95 -13.17 6.31
N PRO A 127 5.42 -13.06 7.58
CA PRO A 127 5.53 -14.19 8.48
C PRO A 127 4.16 -14.86 8.68
N GLN A 128 4.11 -16.18 8.60
CA GLN A 128 2.87 -16.94 8.78
C GLN A 128 2.46 -17.04 10.26
N LEU A 129 2.26 -15.91 10.92
CA LEU A 129 1.75 -15.85 12.28
C LEU A 129 0.28 -16.29 12.33
N PRO A 130 -0.17 -16.95 13.41
CA PRO A 130 0.60 -17.31 14.60
C PRO A 130 1.26 -18.69 14.52
N ALA A 131 1.27 -19.32 13.34
CA ALA A 131 1.76 -20.69 13.12
C ALA A 131 3.29 -20.78 13.03
N ALA A 132 3.94 -19.74 12.51
CA ALA A 132 5.39 -19.59 12.44
C ALA A 132 5.88 -18.47 13.39
N GLY A 133 7.19 -18.42 13.63
CA GLY A 133 7.82 -17.32 14.37
C GLY A 133 7.85 -16.02 13.56
N PHE A 134 7.90 -14.89 14.25
CA PHE A 134 8.07 -13.59 13.60
C PHE A 134 9.48 -13.43 13.05
N THR A 135 9.60 -13.11 11.76
CA THR A 135 10.87 -12.81 11.11
C THR A 135 10.95 -11.32 10.81
N VAL A 136 11.92 -10.63 11.42
CA VAL A 136 12.08 -9.17 11.31
C VAL A 136 12.58 -8.74 9.92
N VAL A 137 13.42 -9.57 9.28
CA VAL A 137 14.12 -9.17 8.05
C VAL A 137 13.16 -8.90 6.88
N PRO A 138 12.20 -9.78 6.53
CA PRO A 138 11.25 -9.52 5.45
C PRO A 138 10.40 -8.26 5.69
N GLU A 139 9.97 -8.04 6.93
CA GLU A 139 9.19 -6.85 7.32
C GLU A 139 9.95 -5.55 7.05
N ILE A 140 11.23 -5.48 7.47
CA ILE A 140 12.09 -4.31 7.20
C ILE A 140 12.25 -4.11 5.70
N VAL A 141 12.46 -5.17 4.93
CA VAL A 141 12.61 -5.07 3.47
C VAL A 141 11.34 -4.51 2.83
N LEU A 142 10.15 -4.99 3.22
CA LEU A 142 8.87 -4.47 2.71
C LEU A 142 8.68 -2.98 3.07
N ILE A 143 9.02 -2.58 4.29
CA ILE A 143 8.96 -1.17 4.73
C ILE A 143 9.91 -0.32 3.87
N LEU A 144 11.14 -0.77 3.63
CA LEU A 144 12.11 -0.06 2.80
C LEU A 144 11.62 0.07 1.35
N ILE A 145 11.05 -0.99 0.77
CA ILE A 145 10.46 -0.95 -0.57
C ILE A 145 9.33 0.07 -0.63
N ALA A 146 8.40 0.03 0.34
CA ALA A 146 7.29 0.98 0.40
C ALA A 146 7.78 2.43 0.55
N ALA A 147 8.80 2.66 1.38
CA ALA A 147 9.42 3.96 1.56
C ALA A 147 10.10 4.47 0.29
N LEU A 148 10.85 3.62 -0.41
CA LEU A 148 11.53 3.96 -1.67
C LEU A 148 10.53 4.30 -2.77
N LEU A 149 9.48 3.49 -2.95
CA LEU A 149 8.42 3.72 -3.93
C LEU A 149 7.67 5.03 -3.63
N SER A 150 7.31 5.26 -2.37
CA SER A 150 6.64 6.49 -1.94
C SER A 150 7.55 7.70 -2.14
N GLY A 151 8.82 7.61 -1.76
CA GLY A 151 9.80 8.68 -1.93
C GLY A 151 10.08 9.01 -3.39
N ALA A 152 10.13 8.00 -4.27
CA ALA A 152 10.22 8.19 -5.71
C ALA A 152 8.97 8.86 -6.29
N GLY A 153 7.78 8.43 -5.88
CA GLY A 153 6.51 9.05 -6.26
C GLY A 153 6.41 10.51 -5.84
N LEU A 154 6.77 10.82 -4.59
CA LEU A 154 6.79 12.20 -4.10
C LEU A 154 7.83 13.07 -4.80
N THR A 155 9.02 12.53 -5.08
CA THR A 155 10.05 13.23 -5.85
C THR A 155 9.58 13.50 -7.28
N ALA A 156 8.92 12.56 -7.93
CA ALA A 156 8.36 12.74 -9.26
C ALA A 156 7.26 13.80 -9.26
N LEU A 157 6.35 13.76 -8.28
CA LEU A 157 5.29 14.75 -8.10
C LEU A 157 5.84 16.18 -7.89
N ARG A 158 6.94 16.32 -7.14
CA ARG A 158 7.62 17.62 -6.96
C ARG A 158 8.12 18.21 -8.27
N ARG A 159 8.60 17.36 -9.20
CA ARG A 159 9.26 17.79 -10.45
C ARG A 159 8.28 18.01 -11.60
N ARG A 160 7.15 17.31 -11.60
CA ARG A 160 6.13 17.38 -12.65
C ARG A 160 5.21 18.58 -12.42
N ASP A 161 4.73 19.18 -13.51
CA ASP A 161 3.65 20.17 -13.46
C ASP A 161 2.30 19.56 -13.12
N ILE A 162 1.54 20.29 -12.30
CA ILE A 162 0.17 19.95 -11.96
C ILE A 162 -0.70 20.80 -12.89
N PRO A 163 -1.52 20.18 -13.76
CA PRO A 163 -2.41 20.92 -14.63
C PRO A 163 -3.33 21.82 -13.79
N ALA A 164 -3.52 23.04 -14.27
CA ALA A 164 -4.63 23.90 -13.86
C ALA A 164 -5.92 23.34 -14.48
#